data_AF-A0ABD5VKF0-F1
#
_entry.id   AF-A0ABD5VKF0-F1
#
_cell.length_a   1.000
_cell.length_b   1.000
_cell.length_c   1.000
_cell.angle_alpha   90.00
_cell.angle_beta   90.00
_cell.angle_gamma   90.00
#
_symmetry.space_group_name_H-M   'P 1'
#
loop_
_entity.id
_entity.type
_entity.pdbx_description
1 polymer ?
#
loop_
_entity_poly.entity_id
_entity_poly.type
_entity_poly.pdbx_seq_one_letter_code
_entity_poly.pdbx_strand_id
1 'polypeptide(L)' 'MPRHLECVVDGCDAVIEADTDDAIIEQAAAHAREAHPELDIDDEMERELRSHITTI' A
#
# COMPACT_ATOMS: atom_id res chain seq x y z
N MET A 1 -15.26 -3.61 -7.60
CA MET A 1 -14.21 -4.47 -8.17
C MET A 1 -13.10 -4.48 -7.14
N PRO A 2 -12.69 -5.65 -6.65
CA PRO A 2 -11.59 -5.73 -5.71
C PRO A 2 -10.33 -5.16 -6.38
N ARG A 3 -9.57 -4.43 -5.58
CA ARG A 3 -8.31 -3.82 -5.96
C ARG A 3 -7.23 -4.48 -5.12
N HIS A 4 -6.02 -4.53 -5.65
CA HIS A 4 -4.87 -4.99 -4.91
C HIS A 4 -3.67 -4.07 -5.12
N LEU A 5 -2.80 -4.05 -4.12
CA LEU A 5 -1.54 -3.33 -4.12
C LEU A 5 -0.46 -4.27 -3.61
N GLU A 6 0.61 -4.37 -4.38
CA GLU A 6 1.84 -5.03 -3.97
C GLU A 6 2.73 -4.00 -3.29
N CYS A 7 3.33 -4.38 -2.16
CA CYS A 7 4.27 -3.50 -1.46
C CYS A 7 5.42 -3.12 -2.39
N VAL A 8 5.71 -1.82 -2.47
CA VAL A 8 6.78 -1.29 -3.32
C VAL A 8 8.17 -1.41 -2.69
N VAL A 9 8.25 -1.93 -1.46
CA VAL A 9 9.52 -2.10 -0.74
C VAL A 9 10.23 -3.35 -1.22
N ASP A 10 11.46 -3.17 -1.72
CA ASP A 10 12.34 -4.27 -2.14
C ASP A 10 12.53 -5.29 -1.00
N GLY A 11 12.09 -6.53 -1.25
CA GLY A 11 12.16 -7.64 -0.29
C GLY A 11 10.91 -7.82 0.57
N CYS A 12 9.84 -7.05 0.33
CA CYS A 12 8.53 -7.26 0.94
C CYS A 12 7.50 -7.72 -0.10
N ASP A 13 7.16 -9.01 -0.10
CA ASP A 13 6.11 -9.59 -0.96
C ASP A 13 4.69 -9.42 -0.37
N ALA A 14 4.46 -8.38 0.44
CA ALA A 14 3.16 -8.14 1.02
C ALA A 14 2.17 -7.67 -0.06
N VAL A 15 1.00 -8.31 -0.10
CA VAL A 15 -0.10 -7.95 -1.00
C VAL A 15 -1.29 -7.54 -0.16
N ILE A 16 -1.85 -6.38 -0.48
CA ILE A 16 -2.99 -5.78 0.21
C ILE A 16 -4.15 -5.73 -0.75
N GLU A 17 -5.29 -6.31 -0.36
CA GLU A 17 -6.49 -6.38 -1.17
C GLU A 17 -7.64 -5.66 -0.45
N ALA A 18 -8.35 -4.78 -1.17
CA ALA A 18 -9.53 -4.11 -0.63
C ALA A 18 -10.50 -3.69 -1.73
N ASP A 19 -11.71 -3.27 -1.34
CA ASP A 19 -12.72 -2.74 -2.26
C ASP A 19 -12.48 -1.26 -2.64
N THR A 20 -11.67 -0.53 -1.86
CA THR A 20 -11.37 0.90 -2.06
C THR A 20 -9.89 1.21 -2.04
N ASP A 21 -9.45 2.19 -2.84
CA ASP A 21 -8.05 2.65 -2.85
C ASP A 21 -7.66 3.15 -1.46
N ASP A 22 -8.55 3.90 -0.81
CA ASP A 22 -8.32 4.41 0.54
C ASP A 22 -8.18 3.28 1.58
N ALA A 23 -8.94 2.19 1.44
CA ALA A 23 -8.78 1.03 2.32
C ALA A 23 -7.48 0.26 2.07
N ILE A 24 -6.99 0.26 0.83
CA ILE A 24 -5.65 -0.25 0.52
C ILE A 24 -4.58 0.62 1.17
N ILE A 25 -4.68 1.94 1.01
CA ILE A 25 -3.67 2.87 1.55
C ILE A 25 -3.64 2.81 3.08
N GLU A 26 -4.79 2.74 3.73
CA GLU A 26 -4.86 2.61 5.19
C GLU A 26 -4.16 1.32 5.67
N GLN A 27 -4.40 0.20 4.98
CA GLN A 27 -3.72 -1.06 5.27
C GLN A 27 -2.23 -1.01 4.93
N ALA A 28 -1.85 -0.33 3.85
CA ALA A 28 -0.45 -0.16 3.45
C ALA A 28 0.32 0.67 4.48
N ALA A 29 -0.32 1.71 5.02
CA ALA A 29 0.25 2.53 6.08
C ALA A 29 0.37 1.77 7.40
N ALA A 30 -0.62 0.96 7.75
CA ALA A 30 -0.53 0.07 8.91
C ALA A 30 0.63 -0.93 8.75
N HIS A 31 0.69 -1.60 7.60
CA HIS A 31 1.75 -2.54 7.26
C HIS A 31 3.13 -1.88 7.29
N ALA A 32 3.30 -0.71 6.66
CA ALA A 32 4.55 0.03 6.65
C ALA A 32 4.99 0.37 8.08
N ARG A 33 4.12 0.85 8.96
CA ARG A 33 4.48 1.15 10.35
C ARG A 33 4.95 -0.06 11.14
N GLU A 34 4.43 -1.25 10.83
CA GLU A 34 4.78 -2.49 11.53
C GLU A 34 6.02 -3.19 10.95
N ALA A 35 6.10 -3.28 9.62
CA ALA A 35 7.16 -4.01 8.91
C ALA A 35 8.34 -3.13 8.50
N HIS A 36 8.09 -1.84 8.29
CA HIS A 36 9.03 -0.84 7.79
C HIS A 36 8.97 0.45 8.63
N PRO A 37 9.33 0.41 9.93
CA PRO A 37 9.23 1.56 10.82
C PRO A 37 10.13 2.75 10.42
N GLU A 38 11.06 2.53 9.49
CA GLU A 38 11.90 3.56 8.86
C GLU A 38 11.23 4.26 7.67
N LEU A 39 10.11 3.72 7.18
CA LEU A 39 9.38 4.23 6.04
C LEU A 39 8.16 5.01 6.53
N ASP A 40 8.14 6.30 6.24
CA ASP A 40 6.98 7.16 6.50
C ASP A 40 6.08 7.16 5.26
N ILE A 41 4.77 7.09 5.49
CA ILE A 41 3.77 7.15 4.43
C ILE A 41 3.23 8.57 4.43
N ASP A 42 3.92 9.44 3.72
CA ASP A 42 3.53 10.82 3.47
C ASP A 42 2.63 10.96 2.23
N ASP A 43 2.09 12.16 2.03
CA ASP A 43 1.16 12.46 0.92
C ASP A 43 1.73 12.18 -0.48
N GLU A 44 3.05 12.18 -0.66
CA GLU A 44 3.70 11.84 -1.93
C GLU A 44 3.71 10.31 -2.11
N MET A 45 4.16 9.59 -1.10
CA MET A 45 4.16 8.13 -1.06
C MET A 45 2.74 7.55 -1.23
N GLU A 46 1.72 8.14 -0.59
CA GLU A 46 0.33 7.72 -0.77
C GLU A 46 -0.15 7.87 -2.22
N ARG A 47 0.30 8.92 -2.93
CA ARG A 47 -0.04 9.07 -4.35
C ARG A 47 0.65 8.04 -5.22
N GLU A 48 1.92 7.75 -4.94
CA GLU A 48 2.65 6.70 -5.64
C GLU A 48 1.98 5.34 -5.42
N LEU A 49 1.68 4.97 -4.17
CA LEU A 49 0.95 3.75 -3.84
C LEU A 49 -0.38 3.69 -4.58
N ARG A 50 -1.15 4.78 -4.61
CA ARG A 50 -2.42 4.85 -5.35
C ARG A 50 -2.25 4.65 -6.85
N SER A 51 -1.12 5.04 -7.43
CA SER A 51 -0.78 4.77 -8.83
C SER A 51 -0.36 3.32 -9.10
N HIS A 52 0.10 2.59 -8.08
CA HIS A 52 0.43 1.17 -8.17
C HIS A 52 -0.77 0.24 -7.93
N ILE A 53 -1.88 0.74 -7.40
CA ILE A 53 -3.11 -0.04 -7.19
C ILE A 53 -3.64 -0.54 -8.53
N THR A 54 -3.77 -1.86 -8.65
CA THR A 54 -4.35 -2.52 -9.82
C THR A 54 -5.72 -3.09 -9.48
N THR A 55 -6.65 -3.01 -10.44
CA THR A 55 -7.95 -3.68 -10.34
C THR A 55 -7.84 -5.10 -10.88
N ILE A 56 -8.40 -6.07 -10.16
CA ILE A 56 -8.49 -7.48 -10.56
C ILE A 56 -9.92 -7.89 -10.95
#